data_AF-C0CGX2-F1
#
_entry.id   AF-C0CGX2-F1
#
_cell.length_a   1.000
_cell.length_b   1.000
_cell.length_c   1.000
_cell.angle_alpha   90.00
_cell.angle_beta   90.00
_cell.angle_gamma   90.00
#
_symmetry.space_group_name_H-M   'P 1'
#
loop_
_entity.id
_entity.type
_entity.pdbx_description
1 polymer ?
#
loop_
_entity_poly.entity_id
_entity_poly.type
_entity_poly.pdbx_seq_one_letter_code
_entity_poly.pdbx_strand_id
1 'polypeptide(L)'
;MKHNIKYIMKKFLYQERATSSSYIQYLRKKGVQIGEDCIIYSPRNCFIDTQYPWMITIGNHVRLTHGVIILTHDFSWSVLKKLPTKLQGNVPGAIFGSSGNVNIGNNVFIGMNTIITKGVSIGDNVIIGAGSVVTKDCAANGVYGGNPAHFIMRITEFYEKRKNKQLEEARNLARCYQKRYGKNPPKEIFNEYFMLFDSFDSASENANFKMQIELCNNGQDTKKYMEQNCRRFSTYDEFLSFCLNNEE
;
A
#
# COMPACT_ATOMS: atom_id res chain seq x y z
N MET A 1 -25.42 -18.25 1.32
CA MET A 1 -25.85 -18.08 2.73
C MET A 1 -24.70 -17.94 3.74
N LYS A 2 -23.69 -18.84 3.79
CA LYS A 2 -22.58 -18.75 4.79
C LYS A 2 -21.75 -17.45 4.74
N HIS A 3 -21.61 -16.83 3.57
CA HIS A 3 -20.86 -15.58 3.40
C HIS A 3 -21.53 -14.38 4.08
N ASN A 4 -22.87 -14.38 4.13
CA ASN A 4 -23.66 -13.26 4.65
C ASN A 4 -23.68 -13.23 6.19
N ILE A 5 -23.69 -14.40 6.83
CA ILE A 5 -23.65 -14.52 8.31
C ILE A 5 -22.31 -14.05 8.87
N LYS A 6 -21.19 -14.49 8.27
CA LYS A 6 -19.85 -14.03 8.68
C LYS A 6 -19.69 -12.50 8.52
N TYR A 7 -20.27 -11.93 7.47
CA TYR A 7 -20.25 -10.49 7.25
C TYR A 7 -21.06 -9.72 8.31
N ILE A 8 -22.28 -10.18 8.61
CA ILE A 8 -23.13 -9.58 9.65
C ILE A 8 -22.46 -9.66 11.02
N MET A 9 -21.87 -10.82 11.38
CA MET A 9 -21.12 -10.98 12.64
C MET A 9 -19.89 -10.07 12.71
N LYS A 10 -19.12 -9.95 11.62
CA LYS A 10 -17.96 -9.03 11.57
C LYS A 10 -18.38 -7.57 11.71
N LYS A 11 -19.50 -7.17 11.09
CA LYS A 11 -20.03 -5.80 11.18
C LYS A 11 -20.49 -5.47 12.60
N PHE A 12 -21.12 -6.43 13.29
CA PHE A 12 -21.51 -6.27 14.69
C PHE A 12 -20.30 -6.17 15.63
N LEU A 13 -19.28 -7.01 15.43
CA LEU A 13 -18.11 -7.07 16.30
C LEU A 13 -17.11 -5.92 16.07
N TYR A 14 -16.91 -5.51 14.82
CA TYR A 14 -15.85 -4.58 14.42
C TYR A 14 -16.35 -3.21 13.96
N GLN A 15 -17.67 -2.99 13.94
CA GLN A 15 -18.32 -1.72 13.65
C GLN A 15 -17.75 -1.06 12.38
N GLU A 16 -17.26 0.18 12.46
CA GLU A 16 -16.67 0.90 11.35
C GLU A 16 -15.40 0.25 10.78
N ARG A 17 -14.68 -0.57 11.55
CA ARG A 17 -13.42 -1.21 11.11
C ARG A 17 -13.62 -2.62 10.52
N ALA A 18 -14.86 -2.99 10.19
CA ALA A 18 -15.16 -4.31 9.62
C ALA A 18 -14.63 -4.49 8.18
N THR A 19 -14.67 -3.44 7.36
CA THR A 19 -14.17 -3.43 5.98
C THR A 19 -13.42 -2.13 5.68
N SER A 20 -12.67 -2.08 4.58
CA SER A 20 -12.02 -0.84 4.12
C SER A 20 -13.05 0.27 3.89
N SER A 21 -14.14 -0.06 3.17
CA SER A 21 -15.19 0.90 2.82
C SER A 21 -15.90 1.47 4.05
N SER A 22 -16.22 0.64 5.05
CA SER A 22 -16.86 1.12 6.29
C SER A 22 -15.95 2.05 7.07
N TYR A 23 -14.64 1.77 7.09
CA TYR A 23 -13.69 2.59 7.85
C TYR A 23 -13.42 3.92 7.16
N ILE A 24 -13.26 3.92 5.83
CA ILE A 24 -13.15 5.14 5.04
C ILE A 24 -14.39 6.02 5.22
N GLN A 25 -15.60 5.44 5.18
CA GLN A 25 -16.83 6.19 5.41
C GLN A 25 -16.87 6.82 6.82
N TYR A 26 -16.43 6.08 7.84
CA TYR A 26 -16.33 6.61 9.19
C TYR A 26 -15.33 7.76 9.30
N LEU A 27 -14.14 7.63 8.70
CA LEU A 27 -13.11 8.67 8.70
C LEU A 27 -13.59 9.94 8.00
N ARG A 28 -14.26 9.80 6.84
CA ARG A 28 -14.94 10.91 6.15
C ARG A 28 -15.96 11.59 7.05
N LYS A 29 -16.81 10.81 7.75
CA LYS A 29 -17.79 11.36 8.72
C LYS A 29 -17.12 12.09 9.88
N LYS A 30 -15.90 11.70 10.27
CA LYS A 30 -15.11 12.39 11.30
C LYS A 30 -14.46 13.68 10.82
N GLY A 31 -14.30 13.86 9.50
CA GLY A 31 -13.75 15.07 8.90
C GLY A 31 -12.49 14.85 8.06
N VAL A 32 -12.00 13.61 7.93
CA VAL A 32 -10.87 13.29 7.05
C VAL A 32 -11.32 13.42 5.60
N GLN A 33 -10.56 14.15 4.78
CA GLN A 33 -10.81 14.20 3.34
C GLN A 33 -10.12 12.99 2.69
N ILE A 34 -10.90 12.10 2.08
CA ILE A 34 -10.38 10.90 1.39
C ILE A 34 -11.00 10.83 0.01
N GLY A 35 -10.16 10.82 -1.02
CA GLY A 35 -10.55 10.65 -2.42
C GLY A 35 -11.10 9.25 -2.73
N GLU A 36 -11.34 9.00 -4.01
CA GLU A 36 -11.94 7.77 -4.50
C GLU A 36 -10.89 6.68 -4.74
N ASP A 37 -11.39 5.44 -4.87
CA ASP A 37 -10.57 4.24 -5.03
C ASP A 37 -9.42 4.21 -4.00
N CYS A 38 -9.75 4.30 -2.71
CA CYS A 38 -8.79 4.12 -1.63
C CYS A 38 -9.02 2.79 -0.91
N ILE A 39 -7.94 2.10 -0.54
CA ILE A 39 -8.02 0.83 0.18
C ILE A 39 -7.15 0.89 1.43
N ILE A 40 -7.77 0.65 2.59
CA ILE A 40 -7.10 0.35 3.85
C ILE A 40 -7.19 -1.17 4.05
N TYR A 41 -6.13 -1.89 3.70
CA TYR A 41 -6.15 -3.37 3.67
C TYR A 41 -6.34 -4.00 5.06
N SER A 42 -5.94 -3.31 6.13
CA SER A 42 -6.16 -3.77 7.51
C SER A 42 -6.80 -2.66 8.37
N PRO A 43 -8.11 -2.40 8.22
CA PRO A 43 -8.79 -1.30 8.93
C PRO A 43 -8.67 -1.37 10.46
N ARG A 44 -8.50 -2.58 11.00
CA ARG A 44 -8.33 -2.82 12.44
C ARG A 44 -6.94 -2.50 12.97
N ASN A 45 -5.95 -2.43 12.09
CA ASN A 45 -4.55 -2.26 12.46
C ASN A 45 -3.99 -0.91 12.01
N CYS A 46 -4.66 -0.22 11.07
CA CYS A 46 -4.29 1.13 10.69
C CYS A 46 -4.89 2.16 11.65
N PHE A 47 -4.03 3.00 12.21
CA PHE A 47 -4.44 4.11 13.07
C PHE A 47 -4.38 5.41 12.26
N ILE A 48 -5.53 6.04 12.07
CA ILE A 48 -5.61 7.36 11.45
C ILE A 48 -6.14 8.28 12.53
N ASP A 49 -5.37 9.32 12.85
CA ASP A 49 -5.67 10.24 13.94
C ASP A 49 -7.01 10.95 13.73
N THR A 50 -7.93 10.73 14.68
CA THR A 50 -9.26 11.34 14.69
C THR A 50 -9.40 12.45 15.71
N GLN A 51 -8.31 12.94 16.32
CA GLN A 51 -8.34 14.12 17.18
C GLN A 51 -8.48 15.40 16.36
N TYR A 52 -7.70 15.54 15.28
CA TYR A 52 -7.82 16.63 14.30
C TYR A 52 -8.04 16.08 12.87
N PRO A 53 -9.17 15.40 12.62
CA PRO A 53 -9.41 14.69 11.36
C PRO A 53 -9.51 15.64 10.16
N TRP A 54 -9.95 16.89 10.36
CA TRP A 54 -10.01 17.93 9.31
C TRP A 54 -8.63 18.40 8.82
N MET A 55 -7.54 17.96 9.45
CA MET A 55 -6.16 18.24 9.05
C MET A 55 -5.55 17.10 8.22
N ILE A 56 -6.32 16.06 7.89
CA ILE A 56 -5.86 14.93 7.07
C ILE A 56 -6.55 14.95 5.72
N THR A 57 -5.75 14.97 4.66
CA THR A 57 -6.20 14.83 3.28
C THR A 57 -5.49 13.64 2.63
N ILE A 58 -6.26 12.77 2.00
CA ILE A 58 -5.81 11.60 1.23
C ILE A 58 -6.41 11.71 -0.16
N GLY A 59 -5.57 11.69 -1.20
CA GLY A 59 -5.99 11.77 -2.59
C GLY A 59 -6.70 10.52 -3.09
N ASN A 60 -6.74 10.34 -4.41
CA ASN A 60 -7.34 9.17 -5.06
C ASN A 60 -6.32 8.04 -5.23
N HIS A 61 -6.77 6.80 -5.39
CA HIS A 61 -5.90 5.65 -5.70
C HIS A 61 -4.84 5.37 -4.62
N VAL A 62 -5.17 5.61 -3.34
CA VAL A 62 -4.23 5.40 -2.24
C VAL A 62 -4.40 4.01 -1.62
N ARG A 63 -3.29 3.38 -1.27
CA ARG A 63 -3.22 2.03 -0.68
C ARG A 63 -2.49 2.06 0.65
N LEU A 64 -3.22 1.84 1.74
CA LEU A 64 -2.66 1.71 3.08
C LEU A 64 -2.64 0.23 3.45
N THR A 65 -1.43 -0.32 3.59
CA THR A 65 -1.25 -1.71 4.02
C THR A 65 -1.37 -1.84 5.54
N HIS A 66 -0.97 -2.96 6.11
CA HIS A 66 -1.16 -3.25 7.53
C HIS A 66 -0.38 -2.30 8.45
N GLY A 67 -0.98 -1.91 9.59
CA GLY A 67 -0.25 -1.21 10.66
C GLY A 67 0.16 0.24 10.35
N VAL A 68 -0.38 0.85 9.28
CA VAL A 68 -0.06 2.24 8.93
C VAL A 68 -0.63 3.20 9.99
N ILE A 69 0.19 4.14 10.43
CA ILE A 69 -0.16 5.17 11.43
C ILE A 69 -0.03 6.55 10.80
N ILE A 70 -1.08 7.38 10.90
CA ILE A 70 -1.08 8.79 10.49
C ILE A 70 -1.40 9.65 11.71
N LEU A 71 -0.51 10.60 12.04
CA LEU A 71 -0.63 11.50 13.20
C LEU A 71 -0.74 12.95 12.74
N THR A 72 -1.63 13.74 13.35
CA THR A 72 -1.71 15.20 13.11
C THR A 72 -1.24 16.03 14.29
N HIS A 73 -0.96 15.40 15.43
CA HIS A 73 -0.49 16.08 16.64
C HIS A 73 0.57 15.28 17.40
N ASP A 74 1.20 15.96 18.37
CA ASP A 74 2.28 15.42 19.19
C ASP A 74 2.20 15.95 20.64
N PHE A 75 2.55 15.11 21.62
CA PHE A 75 2.48 15.41 23.06
C PHE A 75 3.85 15.64 23.72
N SER A 76 4.94 15.70 22.96
CA SER A 76 6.30 15.95 23.48
C SER A 76 6.46 17.28 24.20
N TRP A 77 5.57 18.25 23.92
CA TRP A 77 5.52 19.52 24.66
C TRP A 77 5.28 19.34 26.16
N SER A 78 4.75 18.19 26.61
CA SER A 78 4.63 17.83 28.02
C SER A 78 5.98 17.83 28.75
N VAL A 79 7.07 17.52 28.05
CA VAL A 79 8.44 17.63 28.58
C VAL A 79 8.80 19.10 28.81
N LEU A 80 8.48 19.97 27.85
CA LEU A 80 8.75 21.41 27.93
C LEU A 80 8.07 22.05 29.14
N LYS A 81 6.86 21.60 29.48
CA LYS A 81 6.07 22.06 30.64
C LYS A 81 6.85 21.98 31.97
N LYS A 82 7.74 20.99 32.12
CA LYS A 82 8.50 20.71 33.34
C LYS A 82 9.97 21.13 33.27
N LEU A 83 10.41 21.81 32.22
CA LEU A 83 11.80 22.24 32.11
C LEU A 83 12.21 23.14 33.30
N PRO A 84 13.46 23.10 33.77
CA PRO A 84 13.96 24.05 34.75
C PRO A 84 13.87 25.49 34.23
N THR A 85 13.55 26.46 35.11
CA THR A 85 13.48 27.90 34.77
C THR A 85 14.73 28.40 34.06
N LYS A 86 15.92 27.93 34.48
CA LYS A 86 17.21 28.26 33.84
C LYS A 86 17.31 27.93 32.35
N LEU A 87 16.49 26.99 31.85
CA LEU A 87 16.43 26.62 30.43
C LEU A 87 15.26 27.29 29.68
N GLN A 88 14.26 27.81 30.40
CA GLN A 88 13.04 28.38 29.81
C GLN A 88 13.05 29.90 29.73
N GLY A 89 13.91 30.59 30.49
CA GLY A 89 13.92 32.06 30.59
C GLY A 89 12.64 32.67 31.19
N ASN A 90 11.68 31.84 31.59
CA ASN A 90 10.32 32.15 32.06
C ASN A 90 9.93 31.27 33.27
N VAL A 91 8.77 31.53 33.87
CA VAL A 91 8.13 30.65 34.88
C VAL A 91 7.73 29.31 34.23
N PRO A 92 7.92 28.14 34.88
CA PRO A 92 7.58 26.84 34.30
C PRO A 92 6.07 26.66 34.08
N GLY A 93 5.69 25.64 33.32
CA GLY A 93 4.29 25.25 33.14
C GLY A 93 3.66 25.65 31.81
N ALA A 94 4.42 26.34 30.93
CA ALA A 94 3.99 26.71 29.59
C ALA A 94 3.54 25.49 28.76
N ILE A 95 2.57 25.72 27.88
CA ILE A 95 2.02 24.71 26.95
C ILE A 95 2.24 25.22 25.54
N PHE A 96 2.97 24.44 24.74
CA PHE A 96 3.26 24.74 23.35
C PHE A 96 2.67 23.63 22.47
N GLY A 97 1.43 23.83 22.02
CA GLY A 97 0.74 22.85 21.18
C GLY A 97 1.52 22.54 19.90
N SER A 98 1.42 21.29 19.44
CA SER A 98 2.10 20.85 18.22
C SER A 98 1.14 20.03 17.36
N SER A 99 0.70 20.63 16.26
CA SER A 99 -0.17 20.03 15.27
C SER A 99 0.25 20.44 13.86
N GLY A 100 -0.10 19.64 12.85
CA GLY A 100 0.22 19.95 11.46
C GLY A 100 -0.57 19.08 10.50
N ASN A 101 -0.90 19.64 9.33
CA ASN A 101 -1.65 18.93 8.30
C ASN A 101 -0.85 17.73 7.78
N VAL A 102 -1.54 16.65 7.48
CA VAL A 102 -0.98 15.53 6.71
C VAL A 102 -1.69 15.47 5.37
N ASN A 103 -0.92 15.67 4.30
CA ASN A 103 -1.44 15.65 2.93
C ASN A 103 -0.83 14.47 2.19
N ILE A 104 -1.65 13.55 1.70
CA ILE A 104 -1.24 12.43 0.85
C ILE A 104 -1.86 12.65 -0.52
N GLY A 105 -1.03 12.70 -1.56
CA GLY A 105 -1.43 12.88 -2.94
C GLY A 105 -2.17 11.67 -3.54
N ASN A 106 -2.24 11.67 -4.86
CA ASN A 106 -2.88 10.61 -5.65
C ASN A 106 -1.89 9.47 -5.97
N ASN A 107 -2.42 8.26 -6.14
CA ASN A 107 -1.64 7.08 -6.51
C ASN A 107 -0.43 6.85 -5.58
N VAL A 108 -0.72 6.72 -4.28
CA VAL A 108 0.29 6.54 -3.24
C VAL A 108 0.16 5.15 -2.60
N PHE A 109 1.27 4.43 -2.52
CA PHE A 109 1.36 3.17 -1.79
C PHE A 109 2.09 3.35 -0.48
N ILE A 110 1.48 2.95 0.63
CA ILE A 110 2.06 3.06 1.97
C ILE A 110 2.28 1.66 2.54
N GLY A 111 3.56 1.29 2.63
CA GLY A 111 4.04 0.00 3.09
C GLY A 111 3.75 -0.27 4.57
N MET A 112 3.82 -1.55 4.92
CA MET A 112 3.36 -2.05 6.21
C MET A 112 4.10 -1.39 7.37
N ASN A 113 3.40 -1.07 8.46
CA ASN A 113 3.94 -0.46 9.68
C ASN A 113 4.66 0.89 9.45
N THR A 114 4.23 1.65 8.44
CA THR A 114 4.70 3.02 8.23
C THR A 114 4.05 3.99 9.22
N ILE A 115 4.83 4.91 9.76
CA ILE A 115 4.36 6.03 10.59
C ILE A 115 4.54 7.33 9.80
N ILE A 116 3.47 8.09 9.61
CA ILE A 116 3.49 9.43 9.02
C ILE A 116 3.25 10.44 10.13
N THR A 117 4.24 11.30 10.38
CA THR A 117 4.14 12.30 11.46
C THR A 117 3.39 13.55 11.00
N LYS A 118 2.93 14.34 11.97
CA LYS A 118 2.24 15.62 11.72
C LYS A 118 3.04 16.55 10.80
N GLY A 119 2.33 17.31 9.97
CA GLY A 119 2.95 18.35 9.12
C GLY A 119 3.62 17.83 7.86
N VAL A 120 3.44 16.55 7.50
CA VAL A 120 4.06 15.93 6.32
C VAL A 120 3.15 15.98 5.10
N SER A 121 3.72 16.33 3.96
CA SER A 121 3.11 16.20 2.63
C SER A 121 3.80 15.13 1.79
N ILE A 122 3.03 14.19 1.25
CA ILE A 122 3.46 13.15 0.32
C ILE A 122 2.84 13.46 -1.05
N GLY A 123 3.66 13.66 -2.07
CA GLY A 123 3.22 13.96 -3.44
C GLY A 123 2.60 12.76 -4.17
N ASP A 124 2.20 13.00 -5.41
CA ASP A 124 1.59 11.99 -6.27
C ASP A 124 2.60 10.91 -6.73
N ASN A 125 2.11 9.71 -7.05
CA ASN A 125 2.93 8.59 -7.57
C ASN A 125 4.10 8.21 -6.63
N VAL A 126 3.82 8.17 -5.33
CA VAL A 126 4.82 7.88 -4.30
C VAL A 126 4.65 6.48 -3.73
N ILE A 127 5.77 5.80 -3.50
CA ILE A 127 5.83 4.55 -2.75
C ILE A 127 6.60 4.83 -1.45
N ILE A 128 5.98 4.54 -0.31
CA ILE A 128 6.65 4.50 0.98
C ILE A 128 6.88 3.04 1.36
N GLY A 129 8.14 2.66 1.57
CA GLY A 129 8.55 1.32 1.96
C GLY A 129 8.01 0.91 3.33
N ALA A 130 7.93 -0.39 3.58
CA ALA A 130 7.51 -0.92 4.88
C ALA A 130 8.46 -0.51 6.01
N GLY A 131 7.91 -0.29 7.22
CA GLY A 131 8.64 0.08 8.43
C GLY A 131 9.16 1.51 8.44
N SER A 132 8.68 2.37 7.54
CA SER A 132 9.21 3.73 7.40
C SER A 132 8.65 4.68 8.44
N VAL A 133 9.44 5.68 8.85
CA VAL A 133 8.96 6.81 9.67
C VAL A 133 9.14 8.08 8.86
N VAL A 134 8.04 8.59 8.32
CA VAL A 134 8.03 9.76 7.46
C VAL A 134 7.93 11.00 8.34
N THR A 135 9.08 11.66 8.52
CA THR A 135 9.24 12.87 9.34
C THR A 135 9.37 14.16 8.53
N LYS A 136 9.47 14.04 7.20
CA LYS A 136 9.64 15.15 6.25
C LYS A 136 8.86 14.85 4.97
N ASP A 137 8.59 15.89 4.21
CA ASP A 137 7.87 15.77 2.94
C ASP A 137 8.55 14.82 1.96
N CYS A 138 7.71 14.11 1.20
CA CYS A 138 8.12 13.22 0.13
C CYS A 138 7.64 13.82 -1.20
N ALA A 139 8.57 14.27 -2.04
CA ALA A 139 8.25 14.78 -3.37
C ALA A 139 7.63 13.69 -4.26
N ALA A 140 6.79 14.12 -5.20
CA ALA A 140 6.10 13.26 -6.17
C ALA A 140 7.06 12.40 -7.00
N ASN A 141 6.55 11.30 -7.56
CA ASN A 141 7.28 10.39 -8.45
C ASN A 141 8.53 9.75 -7.81
N GLY A 142 8.44 9.43 -6.51
CA GLY A 142 9.57 8.92 -5.74
C GLY A 142 9.23 7.67 -4.94
N VAL A 143 10.27 6.87 -4.69
CA VAL A 143 10.24 5.78 -3.72
C VAL A 143 11.03 6.23 -2.50
N TYR A 144 10.42 6.14 -1.32
CA TYR A 144 11.02 6.52 -0.05
C TYR A 144 11.00 5.34 0.91
N GLY A 145 11.92 5.30 1.85
CA GLY A 145 11.87 4.33 2.93
C GLY A 145 12.90 4.56 4.02
N GLY A 146 12.73 3.86 5.14
CA GLY A 146 13.62 3.93 6.29
C GLY A 146 13.05 4.69 7.48
N ASN A 147 13.80 4.71 8.58
CA ASN A 147 13.46 5.43 9.80
C ASN A 147 14.68 6.27 10.24
N PRO A 148 14.67 7.60 9.97
CA PRO A 148 13.65 8.34 9.23
C PRO A 148 13.64 7.98 7.73
N ALA A 149 12.51 8.24 7.06
CA ALA A 149 12.35 7.93 5.65
C ALA A 149 13.22 8.85 4.78
N HIS A 150 13.94 8.26 3.82
CA HIS A 150 14.76 8.95 2.84
C HIS A 150 14.36 8.57 1.43
N PHE A 151 14.65 9.44 0.47
CA PHE A 151 14.52 9.12 -0.95
C PHE A 151 15.45 7.95 -1.31
N ILE A 152 14.91 6.96 -2.03
CA ILE A 152 15.64 5.77 -2.48
C ILE A 152 15.88 5.84 -3.98
N MET A 153 14.83 6.06 -4.77
CA MET A 153 14.91 6.10 -6.23
C MET A 153 13.69 6.78 -6.84
N ARG A 154 13.79 7.15 -8.12
CA ARG A 154 12.66 7.67 -8.89
C ARG A 154 11.65 6.56 -9.18
N ILE A 155 10.38 6.93 -9.36
CA ILE A 155 9.33 5.95 -9.69
C ILE A 155 9.60 5.25 -11.04
N THR A 156 10.23 5.94 -11.99
CA THR A 156 10.63 5.38 -13.29
C THR A 156 11.73 4.33 -13.16
N GLU A 157 12.69 4.54 -12.26
CA GLU A 157 13.74 3.56 -11.96
C GLU A 157 13.14 2.33 -11.27
N PHE A 158 12.17 2.54 -10.37
CA PHE A 158 11.43 1.45 -9.74
C PHE A 158 10.61 0.65 -10.76
N TYR A 159 9.95 1.33 -11.70
CA TYR A 159 9.21 0.69 -12.79
C TYR A 159 10.12 -0.24 -13.62
N GLU A 160 11.26 0.25 -14.11
CA GLU A 160 12.21 -0.57 -14.87
C GLU A 160 12.78 -1.73 -14.03
N LYS A 161 13.09 -1.47 -12.75
CA LYS A 161 13.51 -2.52 -11.81
C LYS A 161 12.48 -3.65 -11.72
N ARG A 162 11.18 -3.31 -11.56
CA ARG A 162 10.12 -4.32 -11.46
C ARG A 162 9.89 -5.06 -12.77
N LYS A 163 9.90 -4.36 -13.91
CA LYS A 163 9.78 -4.95 -15.25
C LYS A 163 10.88 -5.99 -15.50
N ASN A 164 12.12 -5.67 -15.18
CA ASN A 164 13.27 -6.56 -15.42
C ASN A 164 13.32 -7.77 -14.47
N LYS A 165 12.68 -7.69 -13.30
CA LYS A 165 12.68 -8.77 -12.30
C LYS A 165 11.59 -9.81 -12.48
N GLN A 166 10.59 -9.56 -13.34
CA GLN A 166 9.41 -10.42 -13.49
C GLN A 166 9.76 -11.89 -13.73
N LEU A 167 10.59 -12.18 -14.73
CA LEU A 167 10.89 -13.56 -15.11
C LEU A 167 11.69 -14.31 -14.05
N GLU A 168 12.73 -13.68 -13.51
CA GLU A 168 13.61 -14.26 -12.49
C GLU A 168 12.82 -14.61 -11.21
N GLU A 169 11.96 -13.70 -10.76
CA GLU A 169 11.15 -13.91 -9.56
C GLU A 169 10.05 -14.96 -9.79
N ALA A 170 9.42 -14.98 -10.97
CA ALA A 170 8.45 -16.01 -11.34
C ALA A 170 9.11 -17.40 -11.40
N ARG A 171 10.31 -17.51 -11.96
CA ARG A 171 11.12 -18.74 -11.96
C ARG A 171 11.43 -19.20 -10.54
N ASN A 172 11.90 -18.29 -9.68
CA ASN A 172 12.18 -18.61 -8.29
C ASN A 172 10.93 -19.08 -7.53
N LEU A 173 9.77 -18.45 -7.77
CA LEU A 173 8.49 -18.85 -7.20
C LEU A 173 8.11 -20.28 -7.61
N ALA A 174 8.22 -20.62 -8.90
CA ALA A 174 7.94 -21.95 -9.42
C ALA A 174 8.85 -23.02 -8.79
N ARG A 175 10.17 -22.78 -8.77
CA ARG A 175 11.17 -23.69 -8.20
C ARG A 175 10.98 -23.90 -6.71
N CYS A 176 10.74 -22.83 -5.95
CA CYS A 176 10.44 -22.91 -4.53
C CYS A 176 9.17 -23.74 -4.25
N TYR A 177 8.12 -23.55 -5.06
CA TYR A 177 6.89 -24.33 -4.95
C TYR A 177 7.14 -25.81 -5.22
N GLN A 178 7.78 -26.15 -6.34
CA GLN A 178 8.05 -27.54 -6.71
C GLN A 178 8.94 -28.23 -5.66
N LYS A 179 10.01 -27.56 -5.22
CA LYS A 179 10.90 -28.08 -4.16
C LYS A 179 10.16 -28.34 -2.85
N ARG A 180 9.20 -27.48 -2.48
CA ARG A 180 8.48 -27.61 -1.20
C ARG A 180 7.35 -28.64 -1.24
N TYR A 181 6.62 -28.70 -2.35
CA TYR A 181 5.38 -29.48 -2.45
C TYR A 181 5.49 -30.72 -3.32
N GLY A 182 6.62 -30.93 -4.02
CA GLY A 182 6.86 -32.08 -4.88
C GLY A 182 5.95 -32.14 -6.12
N LYS A 183 5.30 -31.03 -6.47
CA LYS A 183 4.37 -30.94 -7.60
C LYS A 183 4.46 -29.58 -8.29
N ASN A 184 3.99 -29.53 -9.52
CA ASN A 184 3.94 -28.29 -10.28
C ASN A 184 2.96 -27.28 -9.64
N PRO A 185 3.33 -25.99 -9.56
CA PRO A 185 2.40 -24.95 -9.11
C PRO A 185 1.19 -24.88 -10.06
N PRO A 186 -0.01 -24.61 -9.54
CA PRO A 186 -1.13 -24.20 -10.38
C PRO A 186 -0.93 -22.74 -10.82
N LYS A 187 -1.48 -22.35 -11.98
CA LYS A 187 -1.23 -21.02 -12.56
C LYS A 187 -1.67 -19.87 -11.64
N GLU A 188 -2.66 -20.12 -10.80
CA GLU A 188 -3.22 -19.17 -9.83
C GLU A 188 -2.19 -18.64 -8.81
N ILE A 189 -1.08 -19.36 -8.59
CA ILE A 189 0.03 -18.90 -7.75
C ILE A 189 0.77 -17.71 -8.39
N PHE A 190 0.70 -17.57 -9.71
CA PHE A 190 1.35 -16.51 -10.48
C PHE A 190 0.42 -15.32 -10.73
N ASN A 191 -0.38 -14.95 -9.72
CA ASN A 191 -1.36 -13.87 -9.80
C ASN A 191 -0.78 -12.53 -10.26
N GLU A 192 0.51 -12.28 -10.02
CA GLU A 192 1.21 -11.05 -10.44
C GLU A 192 2.14 -11.26 -11.65
N TYR A 193 2.20 -12.49 -12.18
CA TYR A 193 3.10 -12.87 -13.29
C TYR A 193 2.35 -13.45 -14.51
N PHE A 194 1.03 -13.55 -14.47
CA PHE A 194 0.24 -14.18 -15.54
C PHE A 194 0.44 -13.53 -16.92
N MET A 195 0.80 -12.25 -16.97
CA MET A 195 1.12 -11.57 -18.24
C MET A 195 2.34 -12.15 -18.97
N LEU A 196 3.16 -12.98 -18.31
CA LEU A 196 4.25 -13.70 -18.96
C LEU A 196 3.76 -14.83 -19.88
N PHE A 197 2.58 -15.40 -19.61
CA PHE A 197 2.15 -16.66 -20.22
C PHE A 197 0.67 -16.76 -20.59
N ASP A 198 -0.19 -15.87 -20.10
CA ASP A 198 -1.63 -15.89 -20.32
C ASP A 198 -2.08 -14.76 -21.26
N SER A 199 -3.18 -14.98 -21.98
CA SER A 199 -3.81 -13.93 -22.82
C SER A 199 -4.77 -13.09 -21.99
N PHE A 200 -5.13 -11.89 -22.46
CA PHE A 200 -6.11 -11.06 -21.74
C PHE A 200 -7.45 -11.78 -21.57
N ASP A 201 -7.95 -12.43 -22.63
CA ASP A 201 -9.24 -13.12 -22.60
C ASP A 201 -9.23 -14.29 -21.62
N SER A 202 -8.22 -15.16 -21.67
CA SER A 202 -8.14 -16.30 -20.75
C SER A 202 -7.81 -15.88 -19.31
N ALA A 203 -7.01 -14.84 -19.12
CA ALA A 203 -6.76 -14.28 -17.78
C ALA A 203 -8.02 -13.66 -17.16
N SER A 204 -8.88 -13.04 -17.99
CA SER A 204 -10.14 -12.42 -17.54
C SER A 204 -11.17 -13.45 -17.05
N GLU A 205 -11.06 -14.71 -17.48
CA GLU A 205 -11.88 -15.82 -16.98
C GLU A 205 -11.39 -16.37 -15.64
N ASN A 206 -10.12 -16.15 -15.29
CA ASN A 206 -9.56 -16.58 -14.01
C ASN A 206 -9.88 -15.55 -12.91
N ALA A 207 -10.57 -15.97 -11.84
CA ALA A 207 -10.98 -15.06 -10.77
C ALA A 207 -9.81 -14.32 -10.10
N ASN A 208 -8.65 -14.96 -9.92
CA ASN A 208 -7.50 -14.33 -9.27
C ASN A 208 -6.84 -13.29 -10.17
N PHE A 209 -6.69 -13.59 -11.46
CA PHE A 209 -6.07 -12.67 -12.42
C PHE A 209 -7.02 -11.51 -12.73
N LYS A 210 -8.32 -11.79 -12.87
CA LYS A 210 -9.36 -10.76 -13.03
C LYS A 210 -9.32 -9.72 -11.91
N MET A 211 -9.14 -10.15 -10.65
CA MET A 211 -8.99 -9.20 -9.54
C MET A 211 -7.77 -8.27 -9.69
N GLN A 212 -6.68 -8.73 -10.30
CA GLN A 212 -5.51 -7.88 -10.57
C GLN A 212 -5.76 -6.94 -11.75
N ILE A 213 -6.43 -7.44 -12.80
CA ILE A 213 -6.79 -6.65 -13.99
C ILE A 213 -7.73 -5.49 -13.61
N GLU A 214 -8.69 -5.74 -12.71
CA GLU A 214 -9.68 -4.75 -12.29
C GLU A 214 -9.16 -3.76 -11.23
N LEU A 215 -8.03 -4.06 -10.59
CA LEU A 215 -7.44 -3.20 -9.57
C LEU A 215 -7.15 -1.80 -10.13
N CYS A 216 -7.32 -0.76 -9.30
CA CYS A 216 -7.11 0.63 -9.70
C CYS A 216 -8.05 1.12 -10.83
N ASN A 217 -9.12 0.37 -11.14
CA ASN A 217 -10.12 0.70 -12.16
C ASN A 217 -9.51 0.95 -13.56
N ASN A 218 -8.40 0.28 -13.90
CA ASN A 218 -7.66 0.49 -15.15
C ASN A 218 -7.61 -0.75 -16.07
N GLY A 219 -8.58 -1.66 -15.96
CA GLY A 219 -8.58 -2.93 -16.71
C GLY A 219 -8.50 -2.78 -18.23
N GLN A 220 -9.01 -1.69 -18.81
CA GLN A 220 -8.87 -1.41 -20.24
C GLN A 220 -7.44 -1.04 -20.63
N ASP A 221 -6.69 -0.36 -19.76
CA ASP A 221 -5.29 -0.07 -20.00
C ASP A 221 -4.44 -1.35 -19.84
N THR A 222 -4.80 -2.21 -18.89
CA THR A 222 -4.23 -3.56 -18.78
C THR A 222 -4.46 -4.38 -20.05
N LYS A 223 -5.66 -4.33 -20.64
CA LYS A 223 -5.96 -4.98 -21.94
C LYS A 223 -5.02 -4.48 -23.03
N LYS A 224 -4.97 -3.16 -23.25
CA LYS A 224 -4.08 -2.53 -24.25
C LYS A 224 -2.62 -2.91 -24.03
N TYR A 225 -2.16 -2.93 -22.77
CA TYR A 225 -0.80 -3.32 -22.43
C TYR A 225 -0.52 -4.76 -22.86
N MET A 226 -1.38 -5.71 -22.51
CA MET A 226 -1.20 -7.12 -22.88
C MET A 226 -1.31 -7.38 -24.39
N GLU A 227 -2.11 -6.59 -25.11
CA GLU A 227 -2.22 -6.68 -26.57
C GLU A 227 -0.99 -6.10 -27.30
N GLN A 228 -0.40 -5.04 -26.76
CA GLN A 228 0.78 -4.37 -27.34
C GLN A 228 2.10 -5.04 -26.94
N ASN A 229 2.14 -5.70 -25.78
CA ASN A 229 3.32 -6.37 -25.27
C ASN A 229 3.11 -7.87 -25.39
N CYS A 230 3.78 -8.50 -26.36
CA CYS A 230 3.71 -9.94 -26.54
C CYS A 230 4.09 -10.65 -25.23
N ARG A 231 3.20 -11.52 -24.75
CA ARG A 231 3.51 -12.48 -23.70
C ARG A 231 4.72 -13.31 -24.12
N ARG A 232 5.65 -13.53 -23.17
CA ARG A 232 6.93 -14.19 -23.46
C ARG A 232 6.77 -15.67 -23.82
N PHE A 233 5.72 -16.31 -23.31
CA PHE A 233 5.44 -17.73 -23.51
C PHE A 233 4.05 -17.92 -24.11
N SER A 234 3.91 -18.88 -25.02
CA SER A 234 2.66 -19.17 -25.72
C SER A 234 1.67 -20.01 -24.91
N THR A 235 2.10 -20.62 -23.80
CA THR A 235 1.22 -21.33 -22.87
C THR A 235 1.79 -21.28 -21.44
N TYR A 236 0.95 -21.65 -20.47
CA TYR A 236 1.40 -21.87 -19.10
C TYR A 236 2.41 -23.03 -18.99
N ASP A 237 2.22 -24.11 -19.75
CA ASP A 237 3.11 -25.28 -19.71
C ASP A 237 4.52 -24.94 -20.25
N GLU A 238 4.59 -24.10 -21.29
CA GLU A 238 5.86 -23.59 -21.83
C GLU A 238 6.58 -22.71 -20.81
N PHE A 239 5.87 -21.75 -20.21
CA PHE A 239 6.40 -20.91 -19.13
C PHE A 239 6.89 -21.74 -17.94
N LEU A 240 6.11 -22.73 -17.53
CA LEU A 240 6.45 -23.55 -16.38
C LEU A 240 7.67 -24.44 -16.67
N SER A 241 7.74 -25.02 -17.87
CA SER A 241 8.91 -25.79 -18.33
C SER A 241 10.17 -24.91 -18.29
N PHE A 242 10.11 -23.69 -18.84
CA PHE A 242 11.21 -22.72 -18.76
C PHE A 242 11.63 -22.41 -17.31
N CYS A 243 10.69 -22.31 -16.38
CA CYS A 243 10.98 -21.99 -14.99
C CYS A 243 11.66 -23.16 -14.24
N LEU A 244 11.33 -24.40 -14.61
CA LEU A 244 11.80 -25.61 -13.91
C LEU A 244 13.04 -26.23 -14.55
N ASN A 245 13.33 -25.92 -15.82
CA ASN A 245 14.55 -26.37 -16.48
C ASN A 245 15.79 -25.78 -15.79
N ASN A 246 16.85 -26.59 -15.70
CA ASN A 246 18.12 -26.26 -15.02
C ASN A 246 19.15 -25.58 -15.93
N GLU A 247 18.80 -25.26 -17.18
CA GLU A 247 19.74 -24.65 -18.13
C GLU A 247 19.84 -23.13 -17.87
N GLU A 248 20.97 -22.73 -17.29
CA GLU A 248 21.64 -21.44 -17.52
C GLU A 248 22.90 -21.69 -18.33
#